data_AF-A0A0F9KLL0-F1
#
_entry.id   AF-A0A0F9KLL0-F1
#
_cell.length_a   1.000
_cell.length_b   1.000
_cell.length_c   1.000
_cell.angle_alpha   90.00
_cell.angle_beta   90.00
_cell.angle_gamma   90.00
#
_symmetry.space_group_name_H-M   'P 1'
#
loop_
_entity.id
_entity.type
_entity.pdbx_description
1 polymer ?
#
loop_
_entity_poly.entity_id
_entity_poly.type
_entity_poly.pdbx_seq_one_letter_code
_entity_poly.pdbx_strand_id
1 'polypeptide(L)'
;MPTQDFGVYPDGLTAGTEVSSTYEGRHVTLTAAELLTSAGSGVATKGLPCVFGLISGNQGVGVCFNSGTLTDLIAIDTEGIWNLSCVANDDDGASLITGGDLLFINTTIDMFF
;
A
#
# COMPACT_ATOMS: atom_id res chain seq x y z
N MET A 1 -14.43 -28.42 8.54
CA MET A 1 -13.97 -27.33 7.65
C MET A 1 -12.46 -27.48 7.55
N PRO A 2 -11.86 -27.59 6.36
CA PRO A 2 -10.40 -27.68 6.28
C PRO A 2 -9.78 -26.37 6.82
N THR A 3 -8.93 -26.49 7.84
CA THR A 3 -8.06 -25.43 8.39
C THR A 3 -6.85 -25.30 7.46
N GLN A 4 -7.02 -24.58 6.36
CA GLN A 4 -5.89 -24.15 5.54
C GLN A 4 -5.53 -22.74 5.99
N ASP A 5 -4.44 -22.60 6.73
CA ASP A 5 -3.88 -21.30 7.10
C ASP A 5 -3.36 -20.61 5.84
N PHE A 6 -4.21 -19.79 5.21
CA PHE A 6 -3.80 -18.80 4.25
C PHE A 6 -3.13 -17.64 5.01
N GLY A 7 -1.93 -17.23 4.59
CA GLY A 7 -1.36 -15.93 4.98
C GLY A 7 -0.73 -15.85 6.36
N VAL A 8 0.10 -16.83 6.75
CA VAL A 8 1.04 -16.63 7.87
C VAL A 8 2.18 -15.74 7.37
N TYR A 9 2.01 -14.45 7.55
CA TYR A 9 3.01 -13.44 7.22
C TYR A 9 3.89 -13.12 8.43
N PRO A 10 5.18 -12.77 8.24
CA PRO A 10 6.05 -12.38 9.34
C PRO A 10 5.45 -11.20 10.12
N ASP A 11 5.34 -11.35 11.43
CA ASP A 11 4.94 -10.28 12.33
C ASP A 11 6.12 -9.34 12.64
N GLY A 12 5.81 -8.14 13.14
CA GLY A 12 6.83 -7.20 13.60
C GLY A 12 7.67 -6.50 12.52
N LEU A 13 7.29 -6.58 11.25
CA LEU A 13 7.94 -5.81 10.19
C LEU A 13 7.62 -4.32 10.29
N THR A 14 8.54 -3.45 9.88
CA THR A 14 8.29 -2.01 9.80
C THR A 14 7.17 -1.73 8.79
N ALA A 15 6.30 -0.75 9.09
CA ALA A 15 5.30 -0.30 8.12
C ALA A 15 5.95 0.04 6.76
N GLY A 16 5.31 -0.38 5.66
CA GLY A 16 5.85 -0.24 4.31
C GLY A 16 6.85 -1.33 3.89
N THR A 17 7.11 -2.33 4.74
CA THR A 17 7.82 -3.54 4.31
C THR A 17 6.89 -4.38 3.43
N GLU A 18 7.39 -4.78 2.25
CA GLU A 18 6.72 -5.75 1.39
C GLU A 18 6.72 -7.11 2.08
N VAL A 19 5.53 -7.66 2.30
CA VAL A 19 5.33 -8.91 3.03
C VAL A 19 5.21 -10.10 2.07
N SER A 20 4.56 -9.87 0.94
CA SER A 20 4.40 -10.86 -0.13
C SER A 20 4.01 -10.15 -1.42
N SER A 21 4.65 -10.52 -2.51
CA SER A 21 4.19 -10.29 -3.87
C SER A 21 4.17 -11.65 -4.57
N THR A 22 3.19 -11.90 -5.43
CA THR A 22 3.18 -13.14 -6.23
C THR A 22 4.39 -13.16 -7.18
N TYR A 23 4.97 -11.99 -7.49
CA TYR A 23 5.94 -11.79 -8.58
C TYR A 23 5.48 -12.44 -9.90
N GLU A 24 4.18 -12.74 -10.03
CA GLU A 24 3.58 -13.41 -11.19
C GLU A 24 3.36 -12.41 -12.34
N GLY A 25 3.69 -11.15 -12.11
CA GLY A 25 3.79 -10.14 -13.17
C GLY A 25 2.45 -9.51 -13.54
N ARG A 26 1.40 -9.62 -12.71
CA ARG A 26 0.19 -8.78 -12.89
C ARG A 26 0.46 -7.41 -12.30
N HIS A 27 1.17 -6.62 -13.08
CA HIS A 27 1.39 -5.22 -12.83
C HIS A 27 0.53 -4.40 -13.79
N VAL A 28 0.16 -3.20 -13.35
CA VAL A 28 -0.37 -2.18 -14.25
C VAL A 28 0.79 -1.28 -14.66
N THR A 29 0.93 -0.99 -15.94
CA THR A 29 1.93 -0.04 -16.43
C THR A 29 1.25 1.27 -16.76
N LEU A 30 1.76 2.34 -16.16
CA LEU A 30 1.22 3.69 -16.25
C LEU A 30 2.38 4.67 -16.48
N THR A 31 2.07 5.90 -16.85
CA THR A 31 3.09 6.97 -16.83
C THR A 31 3.29 7.48 -15.40
N ALA A 32 4.51 7.89 -15.05
CA ALA A 32 4.80 8.47 -13.73
C ALA A 32 3.93 9.72 -13.43
N ALA A 33 3.52 10.46 -14.47
CA ALA A 33 2.58 11.59 -14.38
C ALA A 33 1.23 11.23 -13.76
N GLU A 34 0.81 9.97 -13.84
CA GLU A 34 -0.46 9.47 -13.31
C GLU A 34 -0.34 9.01 -11.85
N LEU A 35 0.86 9.10 -11.26
CA LEU A 35 1.17 8.64 -9.92
C LEU A 35 1.22 9.80 -8.93
N LEU A 36 0.71 9.52 -7.73
CA LEU A 36 0.98 10.29 -6.53
C LEU A 36 1.81 9.42 -5.57
N THR A 37 2.97 9.92 -5.18
CA THR A 37 3.87 9.28 -4.21
C THR A 37 4.29 10.28 -3.15
N SER A 38 4.94 9.79 -2.09
CA SER A 38 5.56 10.66 -1.07
C SER A 38 6.69 11.54 -1.61
N ALA A 39 7.27 11.20 -2.78
CA ALA A 39 8.25 12.03 -3.47
C ALA A 39 7.61 13.14 -4.31
N GLY A 40 6.28 13.17 -4.42
CA GLY A 40 5.52 14.15 -5.18
C GLY A 40 4.75 13.54 -6.36
N SER A 41 3.77 14.29 -6.87
CA SER A 41 3.05 13.90 -8.09
C SER A 41 3.98 13.90 -9.30
N GLY A 42 3.85 12.90 -10.16
CA GLY A 42 4.71 12.79 -11.34
C GLY A 42 6.08 12.15 -11.06
N VAL A 43 6.35 11.70 -9.83
CA VAL A 43 7.63 11.13 -9.43
C VAL A 43 7.42 9.71 -8.90
N ALA A 44 8.05 8.75 -9.56
CA ALA A 44 8.10 7.36 -9.11
C ALA A 44 9.47 7.06 -8.49
N THR A 45 9.47 6.48 -7.30
CA THR A 45 10.69 5.95 -6.67
C THR A 45 10.49 4.47 -6.44
N LYS A 46 11.41 3.65 -6.96
CA LYS A 46 11.37 2.20 -6.78
C LYS A 46 11.20 1.84 -5.30
N GLY A 47 10.25 0.94 -5.02
CA GLY A 47 9.97 0.45 -3.68
C GLY A 47 9.14 1.40 -2.81
N LEU A 48 8.78 2.59 -3.31
CA LEU A 48 7.83 3.46 -2.63
C LEU A 48 6.38 3.16 -3.03
N PRO A 49 5.43 3.30 -2.10
CA PRO A 49 4.01 3.26 -2.39
C PRO A 49 3.58 4.41 -3.30
N CYS A 50 2.61 4.11 -4.16
CA CYS A 50 2.00 5.06 -5.06
C CYS A 50 0.48 4.86 -5.12
N VAL A 51 -0.24 5.96 -5.35
CA VAL A 51 -1.65 5.98 -5.71
C VAL A 51 -1.76 6.31 -7.19
N PHE A 52 -2.67 5.64 -7.90
CA PHE A 52 -2.92 5.84 -9.32
C PHE A 52 -4.42 5.83 -9.65
N GLY A 53 -4.76 6.20 -10.88
CA GLY A 53 -6.16 6.26 -11.33
C GLY A 53 -6.96 7.43 -10.73
N LEU A 54 -6.26 8.42 -10.16
CA LEU A 54 -6.80 9.61 -9.50
C LEU A 54 -7.76 10.40 -10.42
N ILE A 55 -7.40 10.57 -11.70
CA ILE A 55 -8.19 11.32 -12.68
C ILE A 55 -9.54 10.63 -12.95
N SER A 56 -9.55 9.30 -12.95
CA SER A 56 -10.75 8.48 -13.18
C SER A 56 -11.61 8.26 -11.94
N GLY A 57 -11.21 8.76 -10.77
CA GLY A 57 -11.89 8.51 -9.50
C GLY A 57 -11.71 7.08 -8.94
N ASN A 58 -11.02 6.21 -9.67
CA ASN A 58 -10.68 4.85 -9.25
C ASN A 58 -9.29 4.87 -8.62
N GLN A 59 -9.24 5.04 -7.30
CA GLN A 59 -7.98 5.13 -6.54
C GLN A 59 -7.40 3.74 -6.32
N GLY A 60 -6.47 3.35 -7.19
CA GLY A 60 -5.65 2.16 -7.01
C GLY A 60 -4.43 2.46 -6.15
N VAL A 61 -3.99 1.47 -5.37
CA VAL A 61 -2.73 1.52 -4.61
C VAL A 61 -1.79 0.42 -5.08
N GLY A 62 -0.50 0.69 -5.01
CA GLY A 62 0.54 -0.28 -5.35
C GLY A 62 1.93 0.27 -5.08
N VAL A 63 2.96 -0.43 -5.56
CA VAL A 63 4.36 -0.01 -5.39
C VAL A 63 5.11 0.03 -6.72
N CYS A 64 5.95 1.05 -6.88
CA CYS A 64 6.74 1.25 -8.09
C CYS A 64 7.87 0.21 -8.21
N PHE A 65 7.92 -0.56 -9.31
CA PHE A 65 9.02 -1.49 -9.58
C PHE A 65 10.31 -0.80 -10.08
N ASN A 66 10.16 0.41 -10.62
CA ASN A 66 11.26 1.23 -11.13
C ASN A 66 11.05 2.69 -10.77
N SER A 67 12.15 3.45 -10.73
CA SER A 67 12.12 4.90 -10.57
C SER A 67 11.96 5.57 -11.93
N GLY A 68 11.35 6.76 -11.94
CA GLY A 68 11.17 7.56 -13.13
C GLY A 68 10.35 8.81 -12.86
N THR A 69 10.17 9.66 -13.85
CA THR A 69 9.44 10.92 -13.75
C THR A 69 8.57 11.18 -14.97
N LEU A 70 7.46 11.87 -14.76
CA LEU A 70 6.56 12.38 -15.79
C LEU A 70 6.19 11.33 -16.86
N THR A 71 6.92 11.31 -17.97
CA THR A 71 6.63 10.46 -19.13
C THR A 71 7.12 9.04 -19.02
N ASP A 72 7.95 8.73 -18.02
CA ASP A 72 8.50 7.38 -17.84
C ASP A 72 7.38 6.38 -17.54
N LEU A 73 7.44 5.21 -18.19
CA LEU A 73 6.53 4.10 -17.90
C LEU A 73 6.99 3.38 -16.64
N ILE A 74 6.09 3.30 -15.67
CA ILE A 74 6.32 2.69 -14.36
C ILE A 74 5.42 1.48 -14.25
N ALA A 75 6.03 0.34 -13.99
CA ALA A 75 5.29 -0.86 -13.63
C ALA A 75 4.93 -0.80 -12.14
N ILE A 76 3.64 -0.95 -11.83
CA ILE A 76 3.11 -0.89 -10.48
C ILE A 76 2.73 -2.30 -10.02
N ASP A 77 3.34 -2.75 -8.95
CA ASP A 77 2.91 -3.94 -8.24
C ASP A 77 1.56 -3.64 -7.54
N THR A 78 0.50 -4.25 -8.06
CA THR A 78 -0.85 -4.17 -7.49
C THR A 78 -1.21 -5.40 -6.64
N GLU A 79 -0.27 -6.34 -6.50
CA GLU A 79 -0.44 -7.61 -5.78
C GLU A 79 0.27 -7.62 -4.43
N GLY A 80 1.18 -6.66 -4.21
CA GLY A 80 1.94 -6.51 -2.98
C GLY A 80 1.05 -6.38 -1.74
N ILE A 81 1.29 -7.25 -0.77
CA ILE A 81 0.78 -7.15 0.60
C ILE A 81 1.79 -6.34 1.41
N TRP A 82 1.35 -5.23 1.99
CA TRP A 82 2.19 -4.27 2.70
C TRP A 82 1.89 -4.32 4.19
N ASN A 83 2.92 -4.32 5.03
CA ASN A 83 2.69 -4.24 6.46
C ASN A 83 2.23 -2.83 6.84
N LEU A 84 1.14 -2.74 7.61
CA LEU A 84 0.61 -1.49 8.14
C LEU A 84 0.79 -1.49 9.67
N SER A 85 1.34 -0.42 10.20
CA SER A 85 1.38 -0.20 11.66
C SER A 85 0.19 0.64 12.05
N CYS A 86 -0.76 0.04 12.76
CA CYS A 86 -1.89 0.75 13.35
C CYS A 86 -1.66 0.86 14.86
N VAL A 87 -1.87 2.06 15.40
CA VAL A 87 -1.78 2.32 16.84
C VAL A 87 -3.08 3.01 17.25
N ALA A 88 -3.79 2.41 18.20
CA ALA A 88 -4.93 3.02 18.84
C ALA A 88 -4.81 2.75 20.34
N ASN A 89 -4.86 3.81 21.14
CA ASN A 89 -4.81 3.74 22.58
C ASN A 89 -5.97 4.55 23.17
N ASP A 90 -6.50 4.11 24.31
CA ASP A 90 -7.35 4.97 25.13
C ASP A 90 -6.53 5.99 25.93
N ASP A 91 -7.22 6.86 26.66
CA ASP A 91 -6.61 7.91 27.47
C ASP A 91 -5.73 7.36 28.62
N ASP A 92 -5.92 6.09 29.01
CA ASP A 92 -5.10 5.38 30.00
C ASP A 92 -3.92 4.62 29.35
N GLY A 93 -3.77 4.71 28.02
CA GLY A 93 -2.68 4.12 27.26
C GLY A 93 -2.89 2.64 26.89
N ALA A 94 -4.04 2.05 27.22
CA ALA A 94 -4.36 0.68 26.84
C ALA A 94 -4.56 0.57 25.33
N SER A 95 -4.04 -0.50 24.71
CA SER A 95 -4.22 -0.71 23.28
C SER A 95 -5.66 -1.09 22.95
N LEU A 96 -6.26 -0.39 21.99
CA LEU A 96 -7.65 -0.57 21.54
C LEU A 96 -7.78 -1.49 20.32
N ILE A 97 -6.66 -1.97 19.78
CA ILE A 97 -6.63 -2.88 18.63
C ILE A 97 -5.65 -4.01 18.90
N THR A 98 -5.99 -5.21 18.44
CA THR A 98 -5.13 -6.40 18.50
C THR A 98 -5.03 -7.03 17.11
N GLY A 99 -3.96 -7.80 16.88
CA GLY A 99 -3.82 -8.55 15.63
C GLY A 99 -5.03 -9.46 15.38
N GLY A 100 -5.65 -9.33 14.21
CA GLY A 100 -6.87 -10.05 13.84
C GLY A 100 -8.16 -9.21 13.86
N ASP A 101 -8.12 -8.00 14.42
CA ASP A 101 -9.26 -7.08 14.38
C ASP A 101 -9.55 -6.59 12.95
N LEU A 102 -10.83 -6.40 12.64
CA LEU A 102 -11.24 -5.78 11.39
C LEU A 102 -10.96 -4.27 11.45
N LEU A 103 -10.10 -3.80 10.54
CA LEU A 103 -9.80 -2.38 10.37
C LEU A 103 -10.60 -1.81 9.19
N PHE A 104 -11.20 -0.65 9.41
CA PHE A 104 -11.95 0.07 8.38
C PHE A 104 -11.29 1.42 8.12
N ILE A 105 -11.05 1.75 6.85
CA ILE A 105 -10.64 3.09 6.44
C ILE A 105 -11.91 3.93 6.30
N ASN A 106 -12.08 4.91 7.18
CA ASN A 106 -13.19 5.84 7.08
C ASN A 106 -12.90 6.85 5.96
N THR A 107 -13.62 6.73 4.85
CA THR A 107 -13.47 7.60 3.66
C THR A 107 -14.00 9.02 3.86
N THR A 108 -14.52 9.34 5.04
CA THR A 108 -15.07 10.66 5.38
C THR A 108 -14.03 11.56 6.05
N ILE A 109 -12.91 10.99 6.49
CA ILE A 109 -11.80 11.72 7.12
C ILE A 109 -10.63 11.63 6.16
N ASP A 110 -10.26 12.77 5.55
CA ASP A 110 -9.04 12.92 4.76
C ASP A 110 -7.81 12.68 5.66
N MET A 111 -7.46 11.41 5.88
CA MET A 111 -6.16 11.05 6.42
C MET A 111 -5.18 10.96 5.25
N PHE A 112 -4.45 12.06 5.04
CA PHE A 112 -3.25 12.06 4.21
C PHE A 112 -2.22 11.10 4.84
N PHE A 113 -1.76 10.13 4.05
CA PHE A 113 -0.59 9.30 4.33
C PHE A 113 0.71 10.11 4.22
#